data_AF-A0A6X8QSF6-F1
#
_entry.id   AF-A0A6X8QSF6-F1
#
_cell.length_a   1.000
_cell.length_b   1.000
_cell.length_c   1.000
_cell.angle_alpha   90.00
_cell.angle_beta   90.00
_cell.angle_gamma   90.00
#
_symmetry.space_group_name_H-M   'P 1'
#
loop_
_entity.id
_entity.type
_entity.pdbx_description
1 polymer ?
#
loop_
_entity_poly.entity_id
_entity_poly.type
_entity_poly.pdbx_seq_one_letter_code
_entity_poly.pdbx_strand_id
1 'polypeptide(L)'
;MYQRHNENIGPDRNYLSAVNMGTGDYCWIFGSDDILTKNSLALMEDKLAAGSDIYLCDRRELDISMTKISNPHRRWLNGGSRLFSFSNEADLIEYFSKCNSVGGLFSYLSSIIVKRNKWSDVIFDESYIGTAYAHVYILLRIINNMNSTLQYISLPLVDCR
;
A
#
# COMPACT_ATOMS: atom_id res chain seq x y z
N MET A 1 16.59 1.31 -11.42
CA MET A 1 16.98 2.74 -11.40
C MET A 1 17.29 3.12 -9.96
N TYR A 2 18.39 3.81 -9.69
CA TYR A 2 18.72 4.33 -8.37
C TYR A 2 18.85 5.85 -8.47
N GLN A 3 18.15 6.58 -7.62
CA GLN A 3 18.22 8.03 -7.55
C GLN A 3 18.32 8.46 -6.09
N ARG A 4 19.23 9.38 -5.83
CA ARG A 4 19.43 10.00 -4.53
C ARG A 4 19.24 11.51 -4.68
N HIS A 5 18.45 12.11 -3.81
CA HIS A 5 18.28 13.56 -3.79
C HIS A 5 19.54 14.25 -3.24
N ASN A 6 19.83 15.45 -3.74
CA ASN A 6 20.96 16.26 -3.28
C ASN A 6 20.77 16.78 -1.85
N GLU A 7 19.53 16.82 -1.38
CA GLU A 7 19.14 17.27 -0.05
C GLU A 7 18.05 16.37 0.55
N ASN A 8 17.80 16.49 1.85
CA ASN A 8 16.72 15.78 2.51
C ASN A 8 15.38 16.47 2.23
N ILE A 9 14.56 15.87 1.38
CA ILE A 9 13.23 16.39 1.00
C ILE A 9 12.10 15.92 1.92
N GLY A 10 12.42 15.12 2.93
CA GLY A 10 11.47 14.50 3.85
C GLY A 10 10.78 13.26 3.29
N PRO A 11 10.18 12.42 4.16
CA PRO A 11 9.60 11.14 3.77
C PRO A 11 8.47 11.30 2.75
N ASP A 12 7.61 12.31 2.93
CA ASP A 12 6.46 12.53 2.06
C ASP A 12 6.86 12.76 0.61
N ARG A 13 7.82 13.67 0.38
CA ARG A 13 8.33 13.92 -0.95
C ARG A 13 9.13 12.73 -1.49
N ASN A 14 9.82 11.98 -0.62
CA ASN A 14 10.56 10.78 -1.05
C ASN A 14 9.63 9.73 -1.65
N TYR A 15 8.54 9.33 -0.98
CA TYR A 15 7.66 8.30 -1.55
C TYR A 15 6.80 8.82 -2.71
N LEU A 16 6.40 10.10 -2.73
CA LEU A 16 5.75 10.70 -3.90
C LEU A 16 6.70 10.69 -5.12
N SER A 17 7.95 11.09 -4.92
CA SER A 17 8.98 11.05 -5.97
C SER A 17 9.25 9.62 -6.42
N ALA A 18 9.30 8.64 -5.50
CA ALA A 18 9.57 7.25 -5.83
C ALA A 18 8.55 6.66 -6.80
N VAL A 19 7.25 6.92 -6.57
CA VAL A 19 6.18 6.48 -7.48
C VAL A 19 6.29 7.18 -8.84
N ASN A 20 6.57 8.49 -8.85
CA ASN A 20 6.70 9.26 -10.10
C ASN A 20 7.90 8.83 -10.96
N MET A 21 8.99 8.38 -10.34
CA MET A 21 10.17 7.85 -11.04
C MET A 21 9.95 6.43 -11.59
N GLY A 22 8.96 5.70 -11.06
CA GLY A 22 8.63 4.36 -11.50
C GLY A 22 8.11 4.34 -12.94
N THR A 23 8.55 3.36 -13.73
CA THR A 23 8.10 3.18 -15.13
C THR A 23 7.13 2.01 -15.30
N GLY A 24 6.92 1.20 -14.26
CA GLY A 24 5.99 0.08 -14.30
C GLY A 24 4.52 0.53 -14.25
N ASP A 25 3.63 -0.40 -14.60
CA ASP A 25 2.17 -0.19 -14.50
C ASP A 25 1.70 -0.11 -13.04
N TYR A 26 2.44 -0.78 -12.15
CA TYR A 26 2.21 -0.79 -10.71
C TYR A 26 3.46 -0.32 -9.96
N CYS A 27 3.23 0.31 -8.81
CA CYS A 27 4.27 0.65 -7.85
C CYS A 27 3.97 -0.04 -6.52
N TRP A 28 4.88 -0.88 -6.06
CA TRP A 28 4.92 -1.36 -4.68
C TRP A 28 5.73 -0.36 -3.86
N ILE A 29 5.06 0.39 -2.99
CA ILE A 29 5.71 1.43 -2.19
C ILE A 29 6.34 0.76 -0.99
N PHE A 30 7.61 1.05 -0.67
CA PHE A 30 8.35 0.28 0.32
C PHE A 30 9.24 1.17 1.20
N GLY A 31 9.21 0.94 2.51
CA GLY A 31 10.17 1.48 3.46
C GLY A 31 11.52 0.79 3.33
N SER A 32 12.61 1.51 3.59
CA SER A 32 13.97 0.93 3.52
C SER A 32 14.30 -0.05 4.65
N ASP A 33 13.45 -0.08 5.69
CA ASP A 33 13.58 -0.90 6.89
C ASP A 33 12.69 -2.16 6.89
N ASP A 34 11.88 -2.32 5.85
CA ASP A 34 11.06 -3.51 5.63
C ASP A 34 11.72 -4.44 4.60
N ILE A 35 11.31 -5.71 4.56
CA ILE A 35 11.72 -6.66 3.53
C ILE A 35 10.54 -7.46 3.00
N LEU A 36 10.65 -7.88 1.74
CA LEU A 36 9.68 -8.75 1.11
C LEU A 36 9.79 -10.18 1.66
N THR A 37 8.65 -10.82 1.92
CA THR A 37 8.66 -12.24 2.28
C THR A 37 9.06 -13.10 1.08
N LYS A 38 9.54 -14.31 1.35
CA LYS A 38 9.93 -15.26 0.31
C LYS A 38 8.75 -15.50 -0.66
N ASN A 39 9.02 -15.42 -1.96
CA ASN A 39 8.06 -15.60 -3.07
C ASN A 39 6.98 -14.51 -3.21
N SER A 40 7.03 -13.44 -2.43
CA SER A 40 6.06 -12.33 -2.51
C SER A 40 5.95 -11.72 -3.92
N LEU A 41 7.08 -11.51 -4.62
CA LEU A 41 7.10 -11.00 -5.98
C LEU A 41 6.39 -11.92 -6.98
N ALA A 42 6.69 -13.23 -6.95
CA ALA A 42 6.04 -14.21 -7.82
C ALA A 42 4.54 -14.30 -7.56
N LEU A 43 4.14 -14.26 -6.28
CA LEU A 43 2.72 -14.22 -5.91
C LEU A 43 2.05 -12.96 -6.43
N MET A 44 2.71 -11.80 -6.32
CA MET A 44 2.17 -10.55 -6.82
C MET A 44 2.06 -10.54 -8.34
N GLU A 45 3.01 -11.12 -9.08
CA GLU A 45 2.93 -11.25 -10.53
C GLU A 45 1.63 -11.94 -10.97
N ASP A 46 1.27 -13.06 -10.32
CA ASP A 46 0.00 -13.75 -10.57
C ASP A 46 -1.23 -12.89 -10.18
N LYS A 47 -1.16 -12.16 -9.07
CA LYS A 47 -2.29 -11.32 -8.58
C LYS A 47 -2.51 -10.08 -9.44
N LEU A 48 -1.46 -9.50 -10.00
CA LEU A 48 -1.53 -8.32 -10.85
C LEU A 48 -2.29 -8.60 -12.16
N ALA A 49 -2.37 -9.86 -12.60
CA ALA A 49 -3.19 -10.26 -13.75
C ALA A 49 -4.69 -9.96 -13.56
N ALA A 50 -5.18 -9.91 -12.32
CA ALA A 50 -6.57 -9.51 -12.02
C ALA A 50 -6.84 -8.02 -12.26
N GLY A 51 -5.79 -7.20 -12.36
CA GLY A 51 -5.92 -5.81 -12.77
C GLY A 51 -6.62 -4.90 -11.76
N SER A 52 -6.56 -5.16 -10.45
CA SER A 52 -7.14 -4.26 -9.44
C SER A 52 -6.36 -2.95 -9.34
N ASP A 53 -7.00 -1.86 -8.95
CA ASP A 53 -6.35 -0.54 -8.91
C ASP A 53 -5.42 -0.38 -7.71
N ILE A 54 -5.79 -0.99 -6.59
CA ILE A 54 -5.01 -1.06 -5.36
C ILE A 54 -4.95 -2.52 -4.91
N TYR A 55 -3.77 -2.93 -4.41
CA TYR A 55 -3.62 -4.15 -3.64
C TYR A 55 -3.09 -3.78 -2.25
N LEU A 56 -3.68 -4.38 -1.23
CA LEU A 56 -3.27 -4.23 0.16
C LEU A 56 -2.93 -5.60 0.72
N CYS A 57 -1.68 -5.83 1.11
CA CYS A 57 -1.25 -7.10 1.68
C CYS A 57 -0.92 -6.98 3.17
N ASP A 58 -1.10 -8.07 3.92
CA ASP A 58 -0.73 -8.11 5.33
C ASP A 58 0.80 -8.12 5.53
N ARG A 59 1.20 -8.13 6.80
CA ARG A 59 2.61 -8.23 7.20
C ARG A 59 2.85 -9.19 8.35
N ARG A 60 4.13 -9.53 8.53
CA ARG A 60 4.72 -10.14 9.71
C ARG A 60 5.57 -9.10 10.43
N GLU A 61 5.57 -9.18 11.75
CA GLU A 61 6.45 -8.36 12.60
C GLU A 61 7.52 -9.29 13.15
N LEU A 62 8.76 -8.84 13.10
CA LEU A 62 9.94 -9.54 13.57
C LEU A 62 10.49 -8.81 14.81
N ASP A 63 11.61 -9.27 15.33
CA ASP A 63 12.39 -8.53 16.30
C ASP A 63 13.22 -7.43 15.62
N ILE A 64 13.84 -6.57 16.43
CA ILE A 64 14.67 -5.46 15.92
C ILE A 64 15.82 -5.92 15.00
N SER A 65 16.26 -7.17 15.17
CA SER A 65 17.31 -7.79 14.36
C SER A 65 16.79 -8.38 13.03
N MET A 66 15.48 -8.40 12.81
CA MET A 66 14.83 -9.02 11.65
C MET A 66 15.15 -10.52 11.50
N THR A 67 15.30 -11.24 12.61
CA THR A 67 15.65 -12.67 12.60
C THR A 67 14.59 -13.57 13.22
N LYS A 68 13.80 -13.06 14.17
CA LYS A 68 12.77 -13.84 14.87
C LYS A 68 11.41 -13.21 14.67
N ILE A 69 10.41 -14.02 14.33
CA ILE A 69 9.02 -13.56 14.20
C ILE A 69 8.48 -13.23 15.59
N SER A 70 8.10 -11.97 15.80
CA SER A 70 7.41 -11.49 17.01
C SER A 70 5.89 -11.57 16.84
N ASN A 71 5.39 -11.32 15.63
CA ASN A 71 4.00 -11.47 15.24
C ASN A 71 3.89 -12.13 13.85
N PRO A 72 3.40 -13.37 13.74
CA PRO A 72 3.40 -14.12 12.49
C PRO A 72 2.36 -13.64 11.47
N HIS A 73 1.37 -12.83 11.87
CA HIS A 73 0.36 -12.33 10.95
C HIS A 73 -0.44 -11.17 11.54
N ARG A 74 -0.07 -9.94 11.19
CA ARG A 74 -0.88 -8.76 11.50
C ARG A 74 -1.78 -8.43 10.33
N ARG A 75 -3.09 -8.63 10.54
CA ARG A 75 -4.12 -8.42 9.52
C ARG A 75 -4.59 -6.98 9.48
N TRP A 76 -4.72 -6.43 8.28
CA TRP A 76 -5.34 -5.12 8.08
C TRP A 76 -6.85 -5.17 8.16
N LEU A 77 -7.44 -6.24 7.63
CA LEU A 77 -8.88 -6.44 7.59
C LEU A 77 -9.28 -7.76 8.26
N ASN A 78 -10.47 -7.75 8.87
CA ASN A 78 -11.15 -8.95 9.34
C ASN A 78 -11.61 -9.83 8.18
N GLY A 79 -11.31 -11.12 8.30
CA GLY A 79 -11.63 -12.13 7.28
C GLY A 79 -10.40 -12.55 6.45
N GLY A 80 -10.67 -12.99 5.23
CA GLY A 80 -9.65 -13.42 4.26
C GLY A 80 -9.54 -12.47 3.07
N SER A 81 -8.71 -12.87 2.10
CA SER A 81 -8.49 -12.13 0.85
C SER A 81 -9.81 -11.85 0.13
N ARG A 82 -10.00 -10.62 -0.34
CA ARG A 82 -11.26 -10.18 -0.95
C ARG A 82 -11.07 -8.99 -1.89
N LEU A 83 -11.85 -8.98 -2.96
CA LEU A 83 -12.01 -7.83 -3.86
C LEU A 83 -13.13 -6.93 -3.34
N PHE A 84 -12.87 -5.62 -3.31
CA PHE A 84 -13.85 -4.57 -3.04
C PHE A 84 -13.98 -3.70 -4.29
N SER A 85 -15.20 -3.39 -4.70
CA SER A 85 -15.50 -2.48 -5.81
C SER A 85 -16.14 -1.19 -5.29
N PHE A 86 -15.38 -0.11 -5.28
CA PHE A 86 -15.84 1.20 -4.76
C PHE A 86 -16.70 1.98 -5.76
N SER A 87 -17.29 1.30 -6.73
CA SER A 87 -18.42 1.82 -7.52
C SER A 87 -19.75 1.74 -6.76
N ASN A 88 -19.78 1.07 -5.61
CA ASN A 88 -20.95 0.85 -4.78
C ASN A 88 -20.65 1.27 -3.32
N GLU A 89 -21.56 2.03 -2.73
CA GLU A 89 -21.45 2.48 -1.33
C GLU A 89 -21.42 1.31 -0.34
N ALA A 90 -22.15 0.22 -0.62
CA ALA A 90 -22.18 -0.94 0.28
C ALA A 90 -20.80 -1.61 0.42
N ASP A 91 -20.03 -1.71 -0.67
CA ASP A 91 -18.66 -2.26 -0.65
C ASP A 91 -17.69 -1.35 0.12
N LEU A 92 -17.89 -0.03 0.03
CA LEU A 92 -17.11 0.95 0.77
C LEU A 92 -17.38 0.83 2.29
N ILE A 93 -18.65 0.77 2.69
CA ILE A 93 -19.06 0.54 4.08
C ILE A 93 -18.53 -0.80 4.58
N GLU A 94 -18.62 -1.84 3.76
CA GLU A 94 -18.10 -3.16 4.13
C GLU A 94 -16.58 -3.14 4.31
N TYR A 95 -15.83 -2.49 3.41
CA TYR A 95 -14.38 -2.33 3.54
C TYR A 95 -13.99 -1.66 4.86
N PHE A 96 -14.59 -0.52 5.17
CA PHE A 96 -14.28 0.20 6.40
C PHE A 96 -14.72 -0.55 7.65
N SER A 97 -15.87 -1.24 7.64
CA SER A 97 -16.30 -2.05 8.79
C SER A 97 -15.40 -3.27 9.05
N LYS A 98 -14.62 -3.70 8.05
CA LYS A 98 -13.61 -4.76 8.19
C LYS A 98 -12.23 -4.27 8.62
N CYS A 99 -11.93 -2.97 8.53
CA CYS A 99 -10.62 -2.45 8.92
C CYS A 99 -10.37 -2.63 10.42
N ASN A 100 -9.26 -3.30 10.77
CA ASN A 100 -8.91 -3.62 12.16
C ASN A 100 -8.03 -2.57 12.82
N SER A 101 -7.39 -1.74 12.01
CA SER A 101 -6.46 -0.71 12.46
C SER A 101 -6.29 0.33 11.36
N VAL A 102 -5.59 1.41 11.67
CA VAL A 102 -5.22 2.45 10.71
C VAL A 102 -4.42 1.93 9.50
N GLY A 103 -3.79 0.75 9.59
CA GLY A 103 -3.13 0.15 8.43
C GLY A 103 -4.11 -0.36 7.37
N GLY A 104 -5.36 -0.70 7.75
CA GLY A 104 -6.46 -0.89 6.80
C GLY A 104 -6.89 0.42 6.11
N LEU A 105 -6.49 1.56 6.66
CA LEU A 105 -6.61 2.88 6.05
C LEU A 105 -5.30 3.33 5.41
N PHE A 106 -4.50 2.37 4.94
CA PHE A 106 -3.25 2.58 4.21
C PHE A 106 -2.12 3.25 5.01
N SER A 107 -2.16 3.26 6.34
CA SER A 107 -1.14 3.93 7.16
C SER A 107 0.25 3.29 7.10
N TYR A 108 0.43 2.18 6.37
CA TYR A 108 1.66 1.41 6.32
C TYR A 108 2.10 1.17 4.88
N LEU A 109 3.12 1.93 4.46
CA LEU A 109 3.62 2.04 3.08
C LEU A 109 3.87 0.68 2.42
N SER A 110 4.65 -0.17 3.08
CA SER A 110 5.17 -1.42 2.51
C SER A 110 4.09 -2.45 2.18
N SER A 111 2.87 -2.28 2.68
CA SER A 111 1.72 -3.14 2.37
C SER A 111 0.97 -2.74 1.09
N ILE A 112 1.38 -1.67 0.41
CA ILE A 112 0.59 -1.02 -0.63
C ILE A 112 1.22 -1.21 -2.01
N ILE A 113 0.42 -1.75 -2.92
CA ILE A 113 0.71 -1.77 -4.35
C ILE A 113 -0.41 -1.02 -5.05
N VAL A 114 -0.07 -0.10 -5.94
CA VAL A 114 -1.04 0.77 -6.61
C VAL A 114 -0.74 0.89 -8.09
N LYS A 115 -1.79 0.93 -8.92
CA LYS A 115 -1.65 1.29 -10.33
C LYS A 115 -1.10 2.71 -10.44
N ARG A 116 -0.01 2.86 -11.17
CA ARG A 116 0.71 4.13 -11.27
C ARG A 116 -0.12 5.22 -11.94
N ASN A 117 -0.93 4.87 -12.94
CA ASN A 117 -1.82 5.85 -13.59
C ASN A 117 -2.89 6.37 -12.62
N LYS A 118 -3.56 5.49 -11.85
CA LYS A 118 -4.54 5.89 -10.83
C LYS A 118 -3.94 6.81 -9.77
N TRP A 119 -2.71 6.54 -9.35
CA TRP A 119 -1.97 7.43 -8.46
C TRP A 119 -1.71 8.80 -9.11
N SER A 120 -1.24 8.81 -10.36
CA SER A 120 -0.88 10.02 -11.09
C SER A 120 -2.09 10.89 -11.45
N ASP A 121 -3.28 10.29 -11.56
CA ASP A 121 -4.54 10.99 -11.85
C ASP A 121 -5.08 11.75 -10.63
N VAL A 122 -4.55 11.51 -9.43
CA VAL A 122 -4.96 12.24 -8.22
C VAL A 122 -4.31 13.62 -8.21
N ILE A 123 -5.14 14.66 -8.21
CA ILE A 123 -4.71 16.02 -7.87
C ILE A 123 -4.36 16.05 -6.38
N PHE A 124 -3.06 16.10 -6.09
CA PHE A 124 -2.53 16.10 -4.73
C PHE A 124 -2.64 17.48 -4.08
N ASP A 125 -3.06 17.51 -2.82
CA ASP A 125 -3.10 18.71 -2.00
C ASP A 125 -1.81 18.81 -1.17
N GLU A 126 -0.94 19.75 -1.55
CA GLU A 126 0.36 19.98 -0.93
C GLU A 126 0.27 20.30 0.58
N SER A 127 -0.90 20.67 1.11
CA SER A 127 -1.09 20.86 2.56
C SER A 127 -0.94 19.56 3.36
N TYR A 128 -1.01 18.39 2.71
CA TYR A 128 -0.75 17.09 3.32
C TYR A 128 0.74 16.76 3.43
N ILE A 129 1.63 17.57 2.88
CA ILE A 129 3.05 17.40 3.10
C ILE A 129 3.44 17.78 4.52
N GLY A 130 4.22 16.92 5.17
CA GLY A 130 4.62 17.04 6.57
C GLY A 130 3.75 16.21 7.51
N THR A 131 2.71 15.54 6.98
CA THR A 131 1.80 14.71 7.78
C THR A 131 2.32 13.29 8.00
N ALA A 132 3.33 12.85 7.25
CA ALA A 132 3.74 11.45 7.12
C ALA A 132 2.69 10.55 6.42
N TYR A 133 1.60 11.12 5.90
CA TYR A 133 0.45 10.40 5.33
C TYR A 133 -0.01 10.94 3.96
N ALA A 134 0.87 11.61 3.20
CA ALA A 134 0.56 12.07 1.85
C ALA A 134 0.12 10.92 0.91
N HIS A 135 0.65 9.70 1.09
CA HIS A 135 0.20 8.52 0.36
C HIS A 135 -1.24 8.11 0.71
N VAL A 136 -1.64 8.26 1.98
CA VAL A 136 -3.01 7.95 2.43
C VAL A 136 -4.01 8.87 1.76
N TYR A 137 -3.70 10.17 1.65
CA TYR A 137 -4.52 11.11 0.90
C TYR A 137 -4.80 10.60 -0.51
N ILE A 138 -3.75 10.19 -1.23
CA ILE A 138 -3.87 9.73 -2.62
C ILE A 138 -4.76 8.49 -2.70
N LEU A 139 -4.50 7.48 -1.84
CA LEU A 139 -5.23 6.22 -1.85
C LEU A 139 -6.71 6.42 -1.47
N LEU A 140 -7.00 7.27 -0.48
CA LEU A 140 -8.38 7.61 -0.12
C LEU A 140 -9.11 8.35 -1.26
N ARG A 141 -8.41 9.22 -1.99
CA ARG A 141 -8.98 9.89 -3.18
C ARG A 141 -9.27 8.91 -4.31
N ILE A 142 -8.41 7.90 -4.52
CA ILE A 142 -8.65 6.83 -5.51
C ILE A 142 -9.94 6.09 -5.15
N ILE A 143 -10.07 5.60 -3.91
CA ILE A 143 -11.24 4.78 -3.53
C ILE A 143 -12.55 5.59 -3.45
N ASN A 144 -12.48 6.89 -3.16
CA ASN A 144 -13.69 7.71 -2.96
C ASN A 144 -14.23 8.33 -4.26
N ASN A 145 -13.38 8.61 -5.25
CA ASN A 145 -13.77 9.47 -6.39
C ASN A 145 -13.59 8.83 -7.76
N MET A 146 -12.96 7.66 -7.83
CA MET A 146 -12.66 6.99 -9.08
C MET A 146 -13.22 5.60 -8.94
N ASN A 147 -14.23 5.22 -9.72
CA ASN A 147 -14.70 3.83 -9.81
C ASN A 147 -13.46 2.91 -9.84
N SER A 148 -13.18 2.27 -8.71
CA SER A 148 -11.90 1.64 -8.45
C SER A 148 -12.09 0.39 -7.63
N THR A 149 -11.07 -0.45 -7.70
CA THR A 149 -11.06 -1.75 -7.06
C THR A 149 -9.88 -1.87 -6.12
N LEU A 150 -10.12 -2.46 -4.96
CA LEU A 150 -9.08 -2.87 -4.04
C LEU A 150 -9.11 -4.37 -3.83
N GLN A 151 -8.00 -5.03 -4.10
CA GLN A 151 -7.80 -6.42 -3.76
C GLN A 151 -7.01 -6.53 -2.46
N TYR A 152 -7.69 -6.94 -1.39
CA TYR A 152 -7.05 -7.31 -0.15
C TYR A 152 -6.45 -8.70 -0.28
N ILE A 153 -5.16 -8.84 0.07
CA ILE A 153 -4.42 -10.08 0.10
C ILE A 153 -4.08 -10.38 1.57
N SER A 154 -4.82 -11.30 2.17
CA SER A 154 -4.69 -11.67 3.58
C SER A 154 -3.45 -12.53 3.87
N LEU A 155 -2.41 -12.42 3.06
CA LEU A 155 -1.13 -13.11 3.24
C LEU A 155 -0.08 -12.08 3.66
N PRO A 156 0.80 -12.40 4.62
CA PRO A 156 1.89 -11.52 4.99
C PRO A 156 2.96 -11.52 3.90
N LEU A 157 2.93 -10.53 3.02
CA LEU A 157 3.91 -10.39 1.93
C LEU A 157 5.09 -9.49 2.31
N VAL A 158 5.03 -8.89 3.49
CA VAL A 158 6.04 -7.98 4.06
C VAL A 158 6.47 -8.48 5.43
N ASP A 159 7.77 -8.43 5.70
CA ASP A 159 8.36 -8.56 7.02
C ASP A 159 8.82 -7.16 7.49
N CYS A 160 8.44 -6.78 8.70
CA CYS A 160 8.81 -5.52 9.35
C CYS A 160 9.38 -5.78 10.74
N ARG A 161 9.95 -4.74 11.35
CA ARG A 161 10.38 -4.76 12.76
C ARG A 161 9.22 -4.56 13.73
#